data_AF-A0AAW9NKE4-F1
#
_entry.id   AF-A0AAW9NKE4-F1
#
_cell.length_a   1.000
_cell.length_b   1.000
_cell.length_c   1.000
_cell.angle_alpha   90.00
_cell.angle_beta   90.00
_cell.angle_gamma   90.00
#
_symmetry.space_group_name_H-M   'P 1'
#
loop_
_entity.id
_entity.type
_entity.pdbx_description
1 polymer ?
#
loop_
_entity_poly.entity_id
_entity_poly.type
_entity_poly.pdbx_seq_one_letter_code
_entity_poly.pdbx_strand_id
1 'polypeptide(L)'
;MKPATRLAQIELDIPNWESNPALVAEVERLRKEIGYGSQQGTTPRTETYRYRVYKQDCLVFEGTTKEVAAYLKVKPQTVRNRVLSNYQPKGTGKEYRIERIDLRVKEMEGDIHGNIDT
;
A
#
# COMPACT_ATOMS: atom_id res chain seq x y z
N MET A 1 -23.27 -21.65 -16.52
CA MET A 1 -24.03 -20.52 -15.92
C MET A 1 -23.04 -19.48 -15.45
N LYS A 2 -23.29 -18.18 -15.63
CA LYS A 2 -22.35 -17.13 -15.17
C LYS A 2 -22.34 -17.09 -13.62
N PRO A 3 -21.18 -16.94 -12.95
CA PRO A 3 -21.09 -16.94 -11.49
C PRO A 3 -22.01 -15.94 -10.79
N ALA A 4 -22.12 -14.71 -11.33
CA ALA A 4 -23.01 -13.68 -10.79
C ALA A 4 -24.51 -14.07 -10.89
N THR A 5 -24.91 -14.74 -11.97
CA THR A 5 -26.29 -15.22 -12.14
C THR A 5 -26.59 -16.36 -11.16
N ARG A 6 -25.61 -17.23 -10.89
CA ARG A 6 -25.77 -18.32 -9.93
C ARG A 6 -25.89 -17.79 -8.50
N LEU A 7 -25.11 -16.76 -8.16
CA LEU A 7 -25.19 -16.09 -6.87
C LEU A 7 -26.59 -15.48 -6.65
N ALA A 8 -27.08 -14.70 -7.61
CA ALA A 8 -28.41 -14.09 -7.52
C ALA A 8 -29.53 -15.14 -7.40
N GLN A 9 -29.44 -16.25 -8.14
CA GLN A 9 -30.39 -17.36 -8.04
C GLN A 9 -30.44 -17.97 -6.63
N ILE A 10 -29.28 -18.16 -5.99
CA ILE A 10 -29.23 -18.72 -4.64
C ILE A 10 -29.83 -17.74 -3.63
N GLU A 11 -29.46 -16.45 -3.73
CA GLU A 11 -29.89 -15.42 -2.80
C GLU A 11 -31.38 -15.05 -2.93
N LEU A 12 -31.96 -15.15 -4.13
CA LEU A 12 -33.37 -14.80 -4.39
C LEU A 12 -34.32 -15.99 -4.30
N ASP A 13 -33.94 -17.15 -4.83
CA ASP A 13 -34.87 -18.26 -5.03
C ASP A 13 -34.78 -19.35 -3.95
N ILE A 14 -33.77 -19.30 -3.07
CA ILE A 14 -33.59 -20.27 -1.98
C ILE A 14 -33.69 -19.55 -0.63
N PRO A 15 -34.89 -19.46 -0.03
CA PRO A 15 -35.02 -18.90 1.32
C PRO A 15 -34.22 -19.76 2.33
N ASN A 16 -33.51 -19.09 3.24
CA ASN A 16 -32.68 -19.73 4.27
C ASN A 16 -31.49 -20.58 3.75
N TRP A 17 -30.94 -20.25 2.58
CA TRP A 17 -29.72 -20.90 2.05
C TRP A 17 -28.53 -20.85 3.01
N GLU A 18 -28.49 -19.85 3.90
CA GLU A 18 -27.46 -19.68 4.95
C GLU A 18 -27.44 -20.85 5.95
N SER A 19 -28.55 -21.56 6.12
CA SER A 19 -28.63 -22.76 6.97
C SER A 19 -28.10 -24.03 6.28
N ASN A 20 -27.80 -23.97 4.99
CA ASN A 20 -27.25 -25.10 4.24
C ASN A 20 -25.74 -24.89 3.99
N PRO A 21 -24.86 -25.67 4.64
CA PRO A 21 -23.41 -25.48 4.54
C PRO A 21 -22.86 -25.65 3.12
N ALA A 22 -23.52 -26.46 2.27
CA ALA A 22 -23.11 -26.63 0.87
C ALA A 22 -23.41 -25.37 0.04
N LEU A 23 -24.56 -24.72 0.28
CA LEU A 23 -24.92 -23.48 -0.39
C LEU A 23 -24.09 -22.30 0.09
N VAL A 24 -23.75 -22.26 1.39
CA VAL A 24 -22.83 -21.27 1.95
C VAL A 24 -21.45 -21.35 1.27
N ALA A 25 -20.85 -22.53 1.19
CA ALA A 25 -19.57 -22.71 0.51
C ALA A 25 -19.65 -22.35 -0.99
N GLU A 26 -20.78 -22.65 -1.64
CA GLU A 26 -21.00 -22.27 -3.04
C GLU A 26 -21.08 -20.75 -3.20
N VAL A 27 -21.83 -20.06 -2.35
CA VAL A 27 -21.96 -18.60 -2.35
C VAL A 27 -20.61 -17.92 -2.07
N GLU A 28 -19.84 -18.40 -1.09
CA GLU A 28 -18.50 -17.87 -0.80
C GLU A 28 -17.55 -18.01 -2.00
N ARG A 29 -17.55 -19.18 -2.64
CA ARG A 29 -16.76 -19.41 -3.86
C ARG A 29 -17.19 -18.47 -4.98
N LEU A 30 -18.51 -18.33 -5.19
CA LEU A 30 -19.05 -17.46 -6.24
C LEU A 30 -18.70 -15.99 -5.99
N ARG A 31 -18.86 -15.49 -4.75
CA ARG A 31 -18.48 -14.13 -4.34
C ARG A 31 -17.00 -13.85 -4.58
N LYS A 32 -16.12 -14.81 -4.28
CA LYS A 32 -14.69 -14.73 -4.56
C LYS A 32 -14.39 -14.67 -6.06
N GLU A 33 -15.05 -15.47 -6.87
CA GLU A 33 -14.86 -15.53 -8.32
C GLU A 33 -15.29 -14.24 -9.03
N ILE A 34 -16.33 -13.59 -8.55
CA ILE A 34 -16.83 -12.31 -9.11
C ILE A 34 -16.21 -11.06 -8.46
N GLY A 35 -15.36 -11.22 -7.43
CA GLY A 35 -14.76 -10.10 -6.69
C GLY A 35 -15.74 -9.31 -5.82
N TYR A 36 -16.92 -9.86 -5.52
CA TYR A 36 -17.94 -9.22 -4.70
C TYR A 36 -17.56 -9.36 -3.22
N GLY A 37 -17.37 -8.24 -2.52
CA GLY A 37 -16.84 -8.26 -1.15
C GLY A 37 -15.33 -8.52 -1.04
N SER A 38 -14.63 -8.72 -2.18
CA SER A 38 -13.23 -8.29 -2.20
C SER A 38 -13.26 -6.77 -2.07
N GLN A 39 -13.19 -6.30 -0.82
CA GLN A 39 -12.21 -5.27 -0.54
C GLN A 39 -10.93 -5.81 -1.18
N GLN A 40 -10.69 -5.42 -2.44
CA GLN A 40 -9.34 -5.20 -2.89
C GLN A 40 -8.70 -4.55 -1.68
N GLY A 41 -7.64 -5.16 -1.17
CA GLY A 41 -6.74 -4.51 -0.25
C GLY A 41 -6.23 -3.24 -0.93
N THR A 42 -7.08 -2.23 -1.01
CA THR A 42 -6.79 -0.91 -0.53
C THR A 42 -6.53 -1.10 0.95
N THR A 43 -5.38 -1.74 1.28
CA THR A 43 -4.48 -1.06 2.18
C THR A 43 -4.55 0.38 1.71
N PRO A 44 -5.10 1.31 2.50
CA PRO A 44 -5.01 2.70 2.13
C PRO A 44 -3.56 2.85 1.69
N ARG A 45 -3.37 3.30 0.47
CA ARG A 45 -2.04 3.59 -0.04
C ARG A 45 -1.58 4.85 0.67
N THR A 46 -1.73 4.90 2.00
CA THR A 46 -0.92 5.67 2.91
C THR A 46 0.46 5.39 2.40
N GLU A 47 1.05 6.38 1.78
CA GLU A 47 2.42 6.32 1.33
C GLU A 47 3.24 6.18 2.61
N THR A 48 3.39 4.95 3.10
CA THR A 48 4.11 4.60 4.33
C THR A 48 5.58 4.97 4.22
N TYR A 49 6.00 5.54 3.09
CA TYR A 49 7.36 5.90 2.80
C TYR A 49 7.43 7.28 2.18
N ARG A 50 8.18 8.18 2.83
CA ARG A 50 8.74 9.37 2.17
C ARG A 50 10.18 9.11 1.76
N TYR A 51 10.63 9.87 0.78
CA TYR A 51 11.96 9.78 0.22
C TYR A 51 12.65 11.14 0.38
N ARG A 52 13.85 11.13 0.95
CA ARG A 52 14.72 12.31 1.05
C ARG A 52 15.83 12.22 0.03
N VAL A 53 16.11 13.33 -0.64
CA VAL A 53 17.17 13.47 -1.63
C VAL A 53 18.19 14.47 -1.09
N TYR A 54 19.44 14.03 -1.00
CA TYR A 54 20.55 14.87 -0.55
C TYR A 54 21.52 15.10 -1.68
N LYS A 55 22.09 16.30 -1.76
CA LYS A 55 23.21 16.64 -2.63
C LYS A 55 24.32 17.20 -1.74
N GLN A 56 25.51 16.58 -1.78
CA GLN A 56 26.63 16.95 -0.89
C GLN A 56 26.18 17.02 0.59
N ASP A 57 25.42 16.02 1.03
CA ASP A 57 24.82 15.90 2.37
C ASP A 57 23.81 16.98 2.78
N CYS A 58 23.50 17.93 1.91
CA CYS A 58 22.39 18.86 2.10
C CYS A 58 21.09 18.26 1.56
N LEU A 59 20.02 18.28 2.37
CA LEU A 59 18.69 17.90 1.94
C LEU A 59 18.19 18.90 0.88
N VAL A 60 17.95 18.42 -0.35
CA VAL A 60 17.47 19.26 -1.46
C VAL A 60 16.02 19.00 -1.82
N PHE A 61 15.47 17.84 -1.43
CA PHE A 61 14.08 17.49 -1.74
C PHE A 61 13.55 16.39 -0.81
N GLU A 62 12.28 16.49 -0.41
CA GLU A 62 11.56 15.43 0.32
C GLU A 62 10.17 15.24 -0.30
N GLY A 63 9.81 14.00 -0.62
CA GLY A 63 8.52 13.72 -1.25
C GLY A 63 8.19 12.24 -1.36
N THR A 64 7.14 11.96 -2.11
CA THR A 64 6.74 10.61 -2.51
C THR A 64 7.72 10.02 -3.53
N THR A 65 7.65 8.71 -3.79
CA THR A 65 8.49 8.10 -4.85
C THR A 65 8.25 8.76 -6.21
N LYS A 66 7.01 9.19 -6.50
CA LYS A 66 6.66 9.82 -7.77
C LYS A 66 7.24 11.23 -7.88
N GLU A 67 7.16 12.01 -6.81
CA GLU A 67 7.71 13.37 -6.77
C GLU A 67 9.24 13.35 -6.88
N VAL A 68 9.91 12.47 -6.14
CA VAL A 68 11.36 12.30 -6.26
C VAL A 68 11.77 11.86 -7.67
N ALA A 69 11.01 10.94 -8.27
CA ALA A 69 11.26 10.51 -9.64
C ALA A 69 11.13 11.65 -10.65
N ALA A 70 10.12 12.51 -10.48
CA ALA A 70 9.93 13.70 -11.30
C ALA A 70 11.07 14.72 -11.10
N TYR A 71 11.44 15.02 -9.85
CA TYR A 71 12.54 15.93 -9.50
C TYR A 71 13.87 15.48 -10.13
N LEU A 72 14.20 14.19 -10.01
CA LEU A 72 15.43 13.62 -10.55
C LEU A 72 15.36 13.27 -12.04
N LYS A 73 14.19 13.43 -12.68
CA LYS A 73 13.92 13.02 -14.07
C LYS A 73 14.25 11.54 -14.33
N VAL A 74 13.89 10.67 -13.41
CA VAL A 74 14.09 9.20 -13.48
C VAL A 74 12.76 8.45 -13.35
N LYS A 75 12.78 7.12 -13.55
CA LYS A 75 11.60 6.28 -13.30
C LYS A 75 11.42 6.06 -11.78
N PRO A 76 10.19 5.94 -11.25
CA PRO A 76 9.95 5.61 -9.85
C PRO A 76 10.62 4.30 -9.38
N GLN A 77 10.74 3.32 -10.27
CA GLN A 77 11.46 2.07 -10.00
C GLN A 77 12.96 2.32 -9.74
N THR A 78 13.56 3.28 -10.43
CA THR A 78 14.95 3.69 -10.21
C THR A 78 15.15 4.25 -8.80
N VAL A 79 14.19 5.05 -8.31
CA VAL A 79 14.22 5.60 -6.94
C VAL A 79 14.18 4.47 -5.91
N ARG A 80 13.30 3.49 -6.08
CA ARG A 80 13.20 2.32 -5.17
C ARG A 80 14.47 1.47 -5.19
N ASN A 81 15.01 1.19 -6.37
CA ASN A 81 16.23 0.40 -6.51
C ASN A 81 17.41 1.10 -5.84
N ARG A 82 17.56 2.42 -6.00
CA ARG A 82 18.64 3.20 -5.36
C ARG A 82 18.62 3.11 -3.82
N VAL A 83 17.44 3.10 -3.22
CA VAL A 83 17.28 2.93 -1.77
C VAL A 83 17.62 1.50 -1.33
N LEU A 84 17.20 0.48 -2.10
CA LEU A 84 17.26 -0.91 -1.66
C LEU A 84 18.64 -1.56 -1.82
N SER A 85 19.45 -1.15 -2.80
CA SER A 85 20.64 -1.93 -3.18
C SER A 85 21.98 -1.26 -2.95
N ASN A 86 22.08 -0.17 -2.17
CA ASN A 86 23.30 0.66 -2.09
C ASN A 86 23.88 0.98 -3.49
N TYR A 87 23.00 0.98 -4.49
CA TYR A 87 23.38 0.92 -5.89
C TYR A 87 23.83 2.31 -6.30
N GLN A 88 25.13 2.42 -6.57
CA GLN A 88 25.70 3.63 -7.15
C GLN A 88 25.19 3.78 -8.58
N PRO A 89 24.39 4.82 -8.88
CA PRO A 89 23.82 4.97 -10.20
C PRO A 89 24.92 5.20 -11.25
N LYS A 90 24.74 4.67 -12.46
CA LYS A 90 25.49 5.13 -13.65
C LYS A 90 24.60 6.15 -14.39
N GLY A 91 25.11 7.35 -14.72
CA GLY A 91 24.35 8.41 -15.41
C GLY A 91 23.80 9.54 -14.53
N THR A 92 22.70 10.15 -14.96
CA THR A 92 22.08 11.35 -14.38
C THR A 92 21.63 11.12 -12.93
N GLY A 93 21.94 12.09 -12.06
CA GLY A 93 21.60 12.06 -10.64
C GLY A 93 22.47 11.14 -9.78
N LYS A 94 23.71 10.88 -10.20
CA LYS A 94 24.78 10.26 -9.40
C LYS A 94 25.18 11.05 -8.15
N GLU A 95 25.05 12.36 -8.23
CA GLU A 95 25.39 13.29 -7.15
C GLU A 95 24.39 13.26 -5.99
N TYR A 96 23.24 12.58 -6.17
CA TYR A 96 22.17 12.56 -5.19
C TYR A 96 22.14 11.25 -4.40
N ARG A 97 22.18 11.37 -3.08
CA ARG A 97 21.90 10.29 -2.12
C ARG A 97 20.40 10.29 -1.84
N ILE A 98 19.78 9.10 -1.86
CA ILE A 98 18.34 8.96 -1.61
C ILE A 98 18.14 8.06 -0.40
N GLU A 99 17.36 8.53 0.57
CA GLU A 99 16.94 7.76 1.74
C GLU A 99 15.44 7.52 1.71
N ARG A 100 14.99 6.39 2.28
CA ARG A 100 13.57 6.09 2.49
C ARG A 100 13.26 6.14 3.98
N ILE A 101 12.22 6.87 4.33
CA ILE A 101 11.72 7.05 5.69
C ILE A 101 10.42 6.28 5.80
N ASP A 102 10.34 5.30 6.70
CA ASP A 102 9.06 4.65 7.03
C ASP A 102 8.28 5.56 7.97
N LEU A 103 7.09 5.98 7.55
CA LEU A 103 6.22 6.85 8.33
C LEU A 103 5.46 6.11 9.43
N ARG A 104 5.49 4.77 9.46
CA ARG A 104 4.79 3.95 10.47
C ARG A 104 5.40 4.03 11.86
N VAL A 105 6.58 4.62 12.02
CA VAL A 105 7.29 4.68 13.32
C VAL A 105 6.90 5.93 14.13
N LYS A 106 6.23 6.93 13.54
CA LYS A 106 5.97 8.20 14.25
C LYS A 106 4.76 8.22 15.20
N GLU A 107 3.98 7.13 15.29
CA GLU A 107 2.85 7.05 16.23
C GLU A 107 3.17 6.32 17.55
N MET A 108 4.42 5.89 17.80
CA MET A 108 4.83 5.29 19.08
C MET A 108 5.72 6.16 19.99
N GLU A 109 6.15 7.35 19.55
CA GLU A 109 6.89 8.33 20.38
C GLU A 109 6.01 9.56 20.70
N GLY A 110 4.77 9.31 21.09
CA GLY A 110 3.77 10.35 21.39
C GLY A 110 2.97 10.09 22.65
N ASP A 111 3.51 9.40 23.66
CA ASP A 111 2.82 9.20 24.94
C ASP A 111 3.79 9.14 26.14
N ILE A 112 4.72 10.10 26.20
CA ILE A 112 5.52 10.36 27.43
C ILE A 112 5.48 11.86 27.74
N HIS A 113 4.30 12.44 27.89
CA HIS A 113 4.04 13.70 28.59
C HIS A 113 2.54 13.71 28.96
N GLY A 114 2.08 13.75 30.20
CA GLY A 114 2.70 13.70 31.51
C GLY A 114 1.55 13.52 32.49
N ASN A 115 1.76 12.71 33.51
CA ASN A 115 0.97 12.80 34.73
C ASN A 115 1.89 12.39 35.88
N ILE A 116 2.81 13.29 36.18
CA ILE A 116 3.39 13.43 37.49
C ILE A 116 2.89 14.78 38.00
N ASP A 117 2.36 14.76 39.22
CA ASP A 117 1.85 15.85 40.05
C ASP A 117 0.48 16.43 39.69
N THR A 118 -0.56 16.01 40.43
CA THR A 118 -0.94 16.67 41.70
C THR A 118 -1.76 15.71 42.57
#